data_AF-A0A920UNM6-F1
#
_entry.id   AF-A0A920UNM6-F1
#
_cell.length_a   1.000
_cell.length_b   1.000
_cell.length_c   1.000
_cell.angle_alpha   90.00
_cell.angle_beta   90.00
_cell.angle_gamma   90.00
#
_symmetry.space_group_name_H-M   'P 1'
#
loop_
_entity.id
_entity.type
_entity.pdbx_description
1 polymer ?
#
loop_
_entity_poly.entity_id
_entity_poly.type
_entity_poly.pdbx_seq_one_letter_code
_entity_poly.pdbx_strand_id
1 'polypeptide(L)' 'MGKINQNVLFSVSDRTGLLDLAKAFSDFGYGLIATGKTCQYLSENNLEAKDVSGVTGFPRNFGWPRKDITSSYSWRDFS' A
#
# COMPACT_ATOMS: atom_id res chain seq x y z
N MET A 1 -9.06 -27.08 5.74
CA MET A 1 -7.99 -26.49 4.90
C MET A 1 -7.04 -25.70 5.79
N GLY A 2 -5.74 -25.94 5.70
CA GLY A 2 -4.74 -25.12 6.40
C GLY A 2 -4.68 -23.72 5.77
N LYS A 3 -4.60 -22.68 6.61
CA LYS A 3 -4.38 -21.31 6.16
C LYS A 3 -3.14 -21.27 5.26
N ILE A 4 -3.26 -20.70 4.06
CA ILE A 4 -2.09 -20.52 3.19
C ILE A 4 -1.27 -19.38 3.79
N ASN A 5 0.01 -19.62 4.10
CA ASN A 5 0.93 -18.63 4.68
C ASN A 5 1.40 -17.58 3.66
N GLN A 6 0.52 -17.18 2.74
CA GLN A 6 0.81 -16.26 1.65
C GLN A 6 -0.18 -15.10 1.75
N ASN A 7 0.34 -13.88 1.74
CA ASN A 7 -0.46 -12.68 1.79
C ASN A 7 -0.41 -11.97 0.43
N VAL A 8 -1.56 -11.48 -0.02
CA VAL A 8 -1.70 -10.74 -1.28
C VAL A 8 -1.73 -9.24 -0.97
N LEU A 9 -0.86 -8.46 -1.62
CA LEU A 9 -0.80 -7.00 -1.47
C LEU A 9 -1.57 -6.31 -2.61
N PHE A 10 -2.56 -5.49 -2.24
CA PHE A 10 -3.29 -4.65 -3.18
C PHE A 10 -2.80 -3.19 -3.10
N SER A 11 -2.16 -2.73 -4.18
CA SER A 11 -1.73 -1.34 -4.36
C SER A 11 -2.23 -0.83 -5.70
N VAL A 12 -3.53 -0.52 -5.76
CA VAL A 12 -4.20 -0.04 -6.98
C VAL A 12 -4.68 1.39 -6.79
N SER A 13 -4.48 2.22 -7.81
CA SER A 13 -5.03 3.58 -7.87
C SER A 13 -6.47 3.59 -8.38
N ASP A 14 -6.78 2.70 -9.32
CA ASP A 14 -8.12 2.44 -9.83
C ASP A 14 -8.76 1.27 -9.06
N ARG A 15 -10.00 1.43 -8.61
CA ARG A 15 -10.68 0.48 -7.71
C ARG A 15 -11.66 -0.44 -8.44
N THR A 16 -11.73 -0.36 -9.76
CA THR A 16 -12.67 -1.14 -10.56
C THR A 16 -12.33 -2.63 -10.48
N GLY A 17 -13.29 -3.47 -10.05
CA GLY A 17 -13.11 -4.92 -9.93
C GLY A 17 -12.22 -5.40 -8.77
N LEU A 18 -11.79 -4.49 -7.88
CA LEU A 18 -10.94 -4.84 -6.74
C LEU A 18 -11.63 -5.80 -5.75
N LEU A 19 -12.95 -5.63 -5.56
CA LEU A 19 -13.72 -6.45 -4.63
C LEU A 19 -13.82 -7.91 -5.09
N ASP A 20 -14.08 -8.13 -6.38
CA ASP A 20 -14.14 -9.48 -6.96
C ASP A 20 -12.81 -10.22 -6.82
N LEU A 21 -11.70 -9.52 -7.09
CA LEU A 21 -10.36 -10.06 -6.91
C LEU A 21 -10.09 -10.41 -5.44
N ALA A 22 -10.34 -9.47 -4.53
CA ALA A 22 -10.08 -9.67 -3.10
C ALA A 22 -10.94 -10.81 -2.52
N LYS A 23 -12.19 -10.93 -2.95
CA LYS A 23 -13.08 -12.02 -2.56
C LYS A 23 -12.56 -13.37 -3.06
N ALA A 24 -12.17 -13.47 -4.32
CA ALA A 24 -11.58 -14.70 -4.86
C ALA A 24 -10.36 -15.14 -4.04
N PHE A 25 -9.43 -14.24 -3.73
CA PHE A 25 -8.26 -14.58 -2.91
C PHE A 25 -8.62 -14.99 -1.47
N SER A 26 -9.63 -14.36 -0.87
CA SER A 26 -10.15 -14.75 0.44
C SER A 26 -10.74 -16.16 0.41
N ASP A 27 -11.50 -16.50 -0.64
CA ASP A 27 -12.09 -17.84 -0.82
C ASP A 27 -11.01 -18.92 -1.01
N PHE A 28 -9.88 -18.57 -1.64
CA PHE A 28 -8.70 -19.43 -1.75
C PHE A 28 -7.89 -19.55 -0.45
N GLY A 29 -8.24 -18.81 0.61
CA GLY A 29 -7.58 -18.88 1.91
C GLY A 29 -6.30 -18.06 2.03
N TYR A 30 -6.11 -17.06 1.16
CA TYR A 30 -5.02 -16.08 1.26
C TYR A 30 -5.36 -14.95 2.24
N GLY A 31 -4.33 -14.40 2.91
CA GLY A 31 -4.48 -13.18 3.68
C GLY A 31 -4.49 -11.94 2.78
N LEU A 32 -5.42 -11.01 2.97
CA LEU A 32 -5.49 -9.77 2.21
C LEU A 32 -4.71 -8.66 2.93
N ILE A 33 -3.80 -7.98 2.21
CA ILE A 33 -3.07 -6.80 2.69
C ILE A 33 -3.30 -5.65 1.72
N ALA A 34 -3.59 -4.46 2.22
CA ALA A 34 -3.80 -3.26 1.40
C ALA A 34 -3.26 -2.00 2.08
N THR A 35 -3.03 -0.93 1.34
CA THR A 35 -2.61 0.37 1.91
C THR A 35 -3.81 1.25 2.25
N GLY A 36 -3.87 1.79 3.48
CA GLY A 36 -4.73 2.93 3.84
C GLY A 36 -6.16 2.90 3.27
N LYS A 37 -6.48 3.80 2.32
CA LYS A 37 -7.82 3.92 1.70
C LYS A 37 -8.33 2.61 1.06
N THR A 38 -7.43 1.80 0.53
CA THR A 38 -7.79 0.50 -0.08
C THR A 38 -8.16 -0.52 1.00
N CYS A 39 -7.49 -0.48 2.16
CA CYS A 39 -7.85 -1.31 3.31
C CYS A 39 -9.25 -0.94 3.83
N GLN A 40 -9.53 0.36 3.98
CA GLN A 40 -10.85 0.84 4.40
C GLN A 40 -11.95 0.39 3.44
N TYR A 41 -11.73 0.53 2.13
CA TYR A 41 -12.68 0.10 1.11
C TYR A 41 -12.99 -1.40 1.16
N LEU A 42 -11.98 -2.24 1.45
CA LEU A 42 -12.19 -3.68 1.63
C LEU A 42 -12.98 -3.99 2.91
N SER A 43 -12.65 -3.31 4.02
CA SER A 43 -13.37 -3.48 5.30
C SER A 43 -14.85 -3.06 5.22
N GLU A 44 -15.15 -1.97 4.51
CA GLU A 44 -16.53 -1.52 4.26
C GLU A 44 -17.36 -2.56 3.48
N ASN A 45 -16.68 -3.44 2.71
CA ASN A 45 -17.31 -4.51 1.93
C ASN A 45 -17.23 -5.88 2.64
N ASN A 46 -17.01 -5.91 3.96
CA ASN A 46 -16.90 -7.12 4.79
C ASN A 46 -15.73 -8.05 4.42
N LEU A 47 -14.64 -7.50 3.86
CA LEU A 47 -13.41 -8.25 3.59
C LEU A 47 -12.35 -7.92 4.65
N GLU A 48 -11.82 -8.96 5.30
CA GLU A 48 -10.79 -8.83 6.34
C GLU A 48 -9.42 -8.54 5.70
N ALA A 49 -9.13 -7.25 5.49
CA ALA A 49 -7.84 -6.78 4.98
C ALA A 49 -6.98 -6.18 6.11
N LYS A 50 -5.67 -6.45 6.07
CA LYS A 50 -4.69 -5.84 6.99
C LYS A 50 -3.98 -4.68 6.31
N ASP A 51 -3.73 -3.61 7.06
CA ASP A 51 -2.94 -2.50 6.53
C ASP A 51 -1.45 -2.86 6.46
N VAL A 52 -0.83 -2.65 5.31
CA VAL A 52 0.61 -2.86 5.12
C VAL A 52 1.47 -1.97 6.02
N SER A 53 0.93 -0.83 6.47
CA SER A 53 1.61 0.09 7.39
C SER A 53 1.97 -0.57 8.73
N GLY A 54 1.18 -1.55 9.19
CA GLY A 54 1.45 -2.32 10.39
C GLY A 54 2.39 -3.52 10.17
N VAL A 55 2.64 -3.91 8.91
CA VAL A 55 3.42 -5.11 8.56
C VAL A 55 4.88 -4.79 8.26
N THR A 56 5.17 -3.64 7.64
CA THR A 56 6.54 -3.34 7.18
C THR A 56 7.41 -2.67 8.22
N GLY A 57 6.85 -2.20 9.34
CA GLY A 57 7.61 -1.49 10.37
C GLY A 57 8.32 -0.23 9.86
N PHE A 58 8.00 0.24 8.65
CA PHE A 58 8.59 1.43 8.07
C PHE A 58 7.87 2.66 8.62
N PRO A 59 8.51 3.46 9.51
CA PRO A 59 7.94 4.71 9.91
C PRO A 59 7.81 5.60 8.67
N ARG A 60 6.60 6.10 8.42
CA ARG A 60 6.30 7.11 7.38
C ARG A 60 7.08 8.43 7.59
N ASN A 61 7.81 8.53 8.69
CA ASN A 61 8.75 9.60 9.02
C ASN A 61 10.15 9.21 8.54
N PHE A 62 10.37 9.08 7.23
CA PHE A 62 11.73 9.23 6.71
C PHE A 62 12.05 10.74 6.74
N GLY A 63 12.26 11.22 7.97
CA GLY A 63 12.93 12.48 8.26
C GLY A 63 14.41 12.35 7.92
N TRP A 64 14.70 12.06 6.66
CA TRP A 64 15.97 12.50 6.13
C TRP A 64 15.89 14.01 6.16
N PRO A 65 16.93 14.71 6.65
CA PRO A 65 17.04 16.09 6.26
C PRO A 65 16.94 16.06 4.74
N ARG A 66 15.89 16.68 4.18
CA ARG A 66 16.02 17.26 2.85
C ARG A 66 17.17 18.23 3.05
N LYS A 67 18.39 17.81 2.74
CA LYS A 67 19.34 18.73 2.14
C LYS A 67 18.65 19.06 0.83
N ASP A 68 17.86 20.12 0.89
CA ASP A 68 17.50 20.97 -0.23
C ASP A 68 18.70 21.07 -1.17
N ILE A 69 18.83 20.13 -2.10
CA ILE A 69 19.88 20.15 -3.13
C ILE A 69 19.61 21.25 -4.16
N THR A 70 18.62 22.11 -3.93
CA THR A 70 18.15 23.13 -4.86
C THR A 70 18.31 24.56 -4.33
N SER A 71 19.04 24.80 -3.24
CA SER A 71 19.40 26.17 -2.84
C SER A 71 20.91 26.44 -2.98
N SER A 72 21.47 26.13 -4.16
CA SER A 72 22.76 26.71 -4.62
C SER A 72 23.01 26.59 -6.13
N TYR A 73 22.11 26.01 -6.94
CA TYR A 73 22.26 26.02 -8.40
C TYR A 73 21.13 26.81 -9.03
N SER A 74 21.47 27.98 -9.56
CA SER A 74 20.60 28.79 -10.40
C SER A 74 20.74 28.27 -11.83
N TRP A 75 19.63 28.01 -12.53
CA TRP A 75 19.64 27.60 -13.95
C TRP A 75 20.24 28.66 -14.90
N ARG A 76 20.70 29.80 -14.40
CA ARG A 76 21.43 30.84 -15.14
C ARG A 76 22.95 30.62 -15.19
N ASP A 77 23.48 29.61 -14.50
CA ASP A 77 24.93 29.34 -14.45
C ASP A 77 25.44 28.49 -15.62
N PHE A 78 24.58 28.11 -16.57
CA PHE A 78 24.91 27.33 -17.78
C PHE A 78 24.56 28.06 -19.09
N SER A 79 24.85 29.36 -19.18
CA SER A 79 24.81 30.12 -20.44
C SER A 79 26.09 30.90 -20.64
#